data_AF-A0A8R1HI85-F1
#
_entry.id   AF-A0A8R1HI85-F1
#
_cell.length_a   1.000
_cell.length_b   1.000
_cell.length_c   1.000
_cell.angle_alpha   90.00
_cell.angle_beta   90.00
_cell.angle_gamma   90.00
#
_symmetry.space_group_name_H-M   'P 1'
#
loop_
_entity.id
_entity.type
_entity.pdbx_description
1 polymer ?
#
loop_
_entity_poly.entity_id
_entity_poly.type
_entity_poly.pdbx_seq_one_letter_code
_entity_poly.pdbx_strand_id
1 'polypeptide(L)'
;MLLPFENFHSLQRFSDFLDKLSHLSKENKESITEFKRTCDSLQSCFDSVKCGHKEDEHRNVTEHMNTICTTVVYMYDDFGECMEKLEANNSTCFQQWTPLKKLHKSEEIDDEKLETLKKEMCTNIFGKEKCMKKEIIDECGEEKWNGAKKHFVALLKTSVPCELGELKM
;
A
#
# COMPACT_ATOMS: atom_id res chain seq x y z
N MET A 1 28.20 -15.81 15.24
CA MET A 1 26.97 -16.52 14.81
C MET A 1 26.67 -16.03 13.40
N LEU A 2 26.94 -16.85 12.38
CA LEU A 2 26.71 -16.47 10.99
C LEU A 2 25.21 -16.67 10.69
N LEU A 3 24.53 -15.63 10.19
CA LEU A 3 23.18 -15.77 9.67
C LEU A 3 23.23 -16.77 8.50
N PRO A 4 22.28 -17.72 8.40
CA PRO A 4 22.18 -18.63 7.26
C PRO A 4 22.19 -17.86 5.93
N PHE A 5 22.88 -18.39 4.91
CA PHE A 5 23.05 -17.75 3.60
C PHE A 5 21.72 -17.33 2.93
N GLU A 6 20.65 -18.11 3.11
CA GLU A 6 19.31 -17.79 2.62
C GLU A 6 18.68 -16.55 3.30
N ASN A 7 19.02 -16.31 4.57
CA ASN A 7 18.56 -15.13 5.31
C ASN A 7 19.29 -13.88 4.81
N PHE A 8 20.57 -13.98 4.43
CA PHE A 8 21.32 -12.86 3.86
C PHE A 8 20.76 -12.43 2.50
N HIS A 9 20.40 -13.38 1.64
CA HIS A 9 19.80 -13.07 0.34
C HIS A 9 18.45 -12.36 0.48
N SER A 10 17.61 -12.79 1.42
CA SER A 10 16.32 -12.15 1.69
C SER A 10 16.50 -10.72 2.21
N LEU A 11 17.46 -10.51 3.13
CA LEU A 11 17.79 -9.18 3.66
C LEU A 11 18.20 -8.18 2.57
N GLN A 12 19.03 -8.60 1.61
CA GLN A 12 19.40 -7.73 0.48
C GLN A 12 18.18 -7.34 -0.36
N ARG A 13 17.31 -8.31 -0.70
CA ARG A 13 16.08 -8.04 -1.47
C ARG A 13 15.12 -7.12 -0.72
N PHE A 14 15.05 -7.21 0.61
CA PHE A 14 14.26 -6.29 1.42
C PHE A 14 14.82 -4.87 1.40
N SER A 15 16.15 -4.72 1.44
CA SER A 15 16.78 -3.40 1.28
C SER A 15 16.46 -2.79 -0.09
N ASP A 16 16.56 -3.59 -1.16
CA ASP A 16 16.21 -3.15 -2.52
C ASP A 16 14.73 -2.76 -2.62
N PHE A 17 13.85 -3.50 -1.95
CA PHE A 17 12.43 -3.16 -1.86
C PHE A 17 12.21 -1.79 -1.21
N LEU A 18 12.88 -1.49 -0.10
CA LEU A 18 12.74 -0.19 0.58
C LEU A 18 13.25 0.97 -0.29
N ASP A 19 14.38 0.79 -0.99
CA ASP A 19 14.89 1.77 -1.96
C ASP A 19 13.85 2.04 -3.07
N LYS A 20 13.35 0.99 -3.72
CA LYS A 20 12.39 1.14 -4.82
C LYS A 20 11.03 1.66 -4.35
N LEU A 21 10.59 1.32 -3.14
CA LEU A 21 9.39 1.88 -2.53
C LEU A 21 9.49 3.40 -2.40
N SER A 22 10.65 3.92 -1.97
CA SER A 22 10.87 5.36 -1.86
C SER A 22 10.78 6.08 -3.21
N HIS A 23 11.12 5.38 -4.30
CA HIS A 23 11.08 5.90 -5.67
C HIS A 23 9.71 5.84 -6.34
N LEU A 24 8.72 5.15 -5.76
CA LEU A 24 7.35 5.10 -6.30
C LEU A 24 6.66 6.47 -6.30
N SER A 25 7.08 7.39 -5.42
CA SER A 25 6.61 8.79 -5.40
C SER A 25 6.82 9.55 -6.71
N LYS A 26 7.73 9.07 -7.57
CA LYS A 26 7.95 9.62 -8.92
C LYS A 26 6.82 9.26 -9.91
N GLU A 27 5.95 8.31 -9.55
CA GLU A 27 4.76 7.89 -10.31
C GLU A 27 5.03 7.62 -11.81
N ASN A 28 6.26 7.24 -12.18
CA ASN A 28 6.65 6.95 -13.56
C ASN A 28 6.73 5.44 -13.83
N LYS A 29 6.53 5.07 -15.09
CA LYS A 29 6.47 3.67 -15.54
C LYS A 29 7.73 2.86 -15.19
N GLU A 30 8.90 3.48 -15.23
CA GLU A 30 10.17 2.82 -14.91
C GLU A 30 10.25 2.45 -13.43
N SER A 31 10.03 3.42 -12.53
CA SER A 31 9.98 3.21 -11.07
C SER A 31 8.98 2.13 -10.69
N ILE A 32 7.79 2.16 -11.29
CA ILE A 32 6.74 1.17 -11.03
C ILE A 32 7.19 -0.22 -11.49
N THR A 33 7.79 -0.32 -12.68
CA THR A 33 8.27 -1.60 -13.22
C THR A 33 9.39 -2.19 -12.36
N GLU A 34 10.34 -1.36 -11.91
CA GLU A 34 11.41 -1.81 -11.01
C GLU A 34 10.86 -2.30 -9.67
N PHE A 35 9.90 -1.58 -9.09
CA PHE A 35 9.27 -2.00 -7.84
C PHE A 35 8.52 -3.33 -7.99
N LYS A 36 7.77 -3.53 -9.09
CA LYS A 36 7.11 -4.82 -9.34
C LYS A 36 8.11 -5.97 -9.40
N ARG A 37 9.27 -5.77 -10.04
CA ARG A 37 10.34 -6.78 -10.08
C ARG A 37 10.91 -7.11 -8.70
N THR A 38 11.05 -6.12 -7.80
CA THR A 38 11.51 -6.41 -6.43
C THR A 38 10.47 -7.24 -5.67
N CYS A 39 9.18 -6.97 -5.86
CA CYS A 39 8.10 -7.79 -5.33
C CYS A 39 8.14 -9.24 -5.82
N ASP A 40 8.30 -9.46 -7.13
CA ASP A 40 8.45 -10.81 -7.70
C ASP A 40 9.64 -11.55 -7.10
N SER A 41 10.77 -10.84 -6.93
CA SER A 41 11.99 -11.43 -6.34
C SER A 41 11.83 -11.81 -4.87
N LEU A 42 10.91 -11.16 -4.15
CA LEU A 42 10.64 -11.40 -2.73
C LEU A 42 9.62 -12.49 -2.47
N GLN A 43 8.92 -12.99 -3.50
CA GLN A 43 7.85 -13.97 -3.35
C GLN A 43 8.29 -15.22 -2.55
N SER A 44 9.48 -15.76 -2.87
CA SER A 44 10.04 -16.90 -2.13
C SER A 44 10.33 -16.57 -0.67
N CYS A 45 10.73 -15.33 -0.37
CA CYS A 45 10.98 -14.87 1.00
C CYS A 45 9.66 -14.78 1.79
N PHE A 46 8.61 -14.24 1.17
CA PHE A 46 7.27 -14.17 1.75
C PHE A 46 6.70 -15.55 2.08
N ASP A 47 6.89 -16.52 1.19
CA ASP A 47 6.36 -17.87 1.36
C ASP A 47 7.11 -18.66 2.44
N SER A 48 8.45 -18.51 2.51
CA SER A 48 9.26 -19.13 3.58
C SER A 48 8.86 -18.67 4.98
N VAL A 49 8.54 -17.39 5.17
CA VAL A 49 8.12 -16.84 6.47
C VAL A 49 6.73 -17.34 6.89
N LYS A 50 5.80 -17.53 5.94
CA LYS A 50 4.47 -18.07 6.23
C LYS A 50 4.51 -19.51 6.78
N CYS A 51 5.50 -20.30 6.37
CA CYS A 51 5.69 -21.69 6.76
C CYS A 51 6.39 -21.87 8.13
N GLY A 52 6.89 -20.79 8.74
CA GLY A 52 7.49 -20.81 10.08
C GLY A 52 6.46 -20.74 11.21
N HIS A 53 6.62 -21.55 12.25
CA HIS A 53 5.76 -21.52 13.44
C HIS A 53 6.19 -20.44 14.43
N LYS A 54 5.54 -19.27 14.35
CA LYS A 54 5.14 -18.32 15.42
C LYS A 54 4.80 -16.96 14.80
N GLU A 55 3.82 -16.25 15.37
CA GLU A 55 3.70 -14.80 15.16
C GLU A 55 4.87 -14.13 15.88
N ASP A 56 5.75 -13.48 15.12
CA ASP A 56 6.83 -12.65 15.62
C ASP A 56 6.98 -11.39 14.76
N GLU A 57 7.82 -10.46 15.22
CA GLU A 57 8.04 -9.18 14.56
C GLU A 57 8.49 -9.33 13.09
N HIS A 58 9.28 -10.36 12.77
CA HIS A 58 9.74 -10.62 11.41
C HIS A 58 8.60 -11.04 10.49
N ARG A 59 7.65 -11.83 10.99
CA ARG A 59 6.44 -12.18 10.25
C ARG A 59 5.60 -10.94 9.94
N ASN A 60 5.39 -10.05 10.91
CA ASN A 60 4.61 -8.83 10.71
C ASN A 60 5.22 -7.91 9.65
N VAL A 61 6.54 -7.70 9.68
CA VAL A 61 7.25 -6.90 8.68
C VAL A 61 7.13 -7.51 7.29
N THR A 62 7.28 -8.82 7.19
CA THR A 62 7.19 -9.56 5.93
C THR A 62 5.78 -9.50 5.33
N GLU A 63 4.75 -9.69 6.16
CA GLU A 63 3.34 -9.57 5.75
C GLU A 63 2.99 -8.14 5.30
N HIS A 64 3.53 -7.13 6.00
CA HIS A 64 3.37 -5.72 5.62
C HIS A 64 4.00 -5.43 4.25
N MET A 65 5.25 -5.86 4.01
CA MET A 65 5.93 -5.69 2.72
C MET A 65 5.18 -6.39 1.58
N ASN A 66 4.72 -7.62 1.81
CA ASN A 66 3.89 -8.34 0.83
C ASN A 66 2.56 -7.60 0.57
N THR A 67 1.96 -6.99 1.59
CA THR A 67 0.74 -6.19 1.44
C THR A 67 0.96 -4.95 0.60
N ILE A 68 2.09 -4.26 0.76
CA ILE A 68 2.49 -3.16 -0.14
C ILE A 68 2.64 -3.67 -1.57
N CYS A 69 3.36 -4.78 -1.77
CA CYS A 69 3.55 -5.38 -3.10
C CYS A 69 2.21 -5.64 -3.80
N THR A 70 1.33 -6.41 -3.16
CA THR A 70 0.02 -6.76 -3.75
C THR A 70 -0.85 -5.52 -4.00
N THR A 71 -0.77 -4.49 -3.16
CA THR A 71 -1.52 -3.25 -3.32
C THR A 71 -1.00 -2.43 -4.51
N VAL A 72 0.31 -2.19 -4.58
CA VAL A 72 0.91 -1.41 -5.67
C VAL A 72 0.73 -2.12 -7.01
N VAL A 73 0.96 -3.44 -7.07
CA VAL A 73 0.74 -4.24 -8.29
C VAL A 73 -0.70 -4.10 -8.76
N TYR A 74 -1.68 -4.35 -7.89
CA TYR A 74 -3.10 -4.19 -8.23
C TYR A 74 -3.42 -2.78 -8.73
N MET A 75 -2.93 -1.73 -8.05
CA MET A 75 -3.23 -0.34 -8.40
C MET A 75 -2.74 0.05 -9.80
N TYR A 76 -1.59 -0.48 -10.22
CA TYR A 76 -1.00 -0.15 -11.51
C TYR A 76 -1.29 -1.14 -12.63
N ASP A 77 -1.72 -2.37 -12.33
CA ASP A 77 -2.15 -3.35 -13.32
C ASP A 77 -3.67 -3.36 -13.42
N ASP A 78 -4.34 -4.11 -12.54
CA ASP A 78 -5.78 -4.36 -12.62
C ASP A 78 -6.62 -3.10 -12.47
N PHE A 79 -6.18 -2.13 -11.67
CA PHE A 79 -6.89 -0.87 -11.44
C PHE A 79 -6.42 0.26 -12.37
N GLY A 80 -5.37 0.05 -13.18
CA GLY A 80 -4.73 1.11 -13.97
C GLY A 80 -5.70 1.84 -14.90
N GLU A 81 -6.52 1.11 -15.66
CA GLU A 81 -7.53 1.70 -16.55
C GLU A 81 -8.58 2.54 -15.77
N CYS A 82 -8.92 2.12 -14.55
CA CYS A 82 -9.82 2.89 -13.69
C CYS A 82 -9.15 4.19 -13.22
N MET A 83 -7.87 4.13 -12.85
CA MET A 83 -7.10 5.31 -12.47
C MET A 83 -7.07 6.33 -13.61
N GLU A 84 -6.81 5.90 -14.86
CA GLU A 84 -6.82 6.78 -16.03
C GLU A 84 -8.18 7.47 -16.24
N LYS A 85 -9.30 6.76 -16.02
CA LYS A 85 -10.65 7.36 -16.08
C LYS A 85 -10.87 8.40 -15.00
N LEU A 86 -10.48 8.10 -13.76
CA LEU A 86 -10.61 9.02 -12.63
C LEU A 86 -9.74 10.27 -12.82
N GLU A 87 -8.52 10.11 -13.32
CA GLU A 87 -7.61 11.21 -13.69
C GLU A 87 -8.20 12.08 -14.79
N ALA A 88 -8.74 11.47 -15.85
CA ALA A 88 -9.37 12.19 -16.96
C ALA A 88 -10.62 12.96 -16.53
N ASN A 89 -11.40 12.42 -15.59
CA ASN A 89 -12.56 13.10 -15.02
C ASN A 89 -12.17 14.32 -14.17
N ASN A 90 -10.96 14.33 -13.62
CA ASN A 90 -10.37 15.47 -12.92
C ASN A 90 -11.29 16.08 -11.84
N SER A 91 -12.02 15.21 -11.12
CA SER A 91 -13.00 15.62 -10.12
C SER A 91 -12.29 16.29 -8.93
N THR A 92 -13.03 17.13 -8.19
CA THR A 92 -12.51 17.68 -6.92
C THR A 92 -12.19 16.58 -5.92
N CYS A 93 -12.96 15.48 -5.90
CA CYS A 93 -12.70 14.36 -5.02
C CYS A 93 -11.35 13.71 -5.36
N PHE A 94 -11.11 13.40 -6.64
CA PHE A 94 -9.88 12.78 -7.10
C PHE A 94 -8.66 13.67 -6.85
N GLN A 95 -8.75 14.98 -7.15
CA GLN A 95 -7.67 15.92 -6.86
C GLN A 95 -7.32 16.02 -5.37
N GLN A 96 -8.31 15.85 -4.49
CA GLN A 96 -8.14 15.86 -3.04
C GLN A 96 -7.83 14.49 -2.46
N TRP A 97 -7.92 13.44 -3.27
CA TRP A 97 -7.68 12.07 -2.84
C TRP A 97 -6.18 11.85 -2.69
N THR A 98 -5.69 11.97 -1.45
CA THR A 98 -4.28 11.75 -1.10
C THR A 98 -4.10 10.55 -0.16
N PRO A 99 -4.40 9.31 -0.56
CA PRO A 99 -4.32 8.14 0.34
C PRO A 99 -2.92 7.97 0.96
N LEU A 100 -1.87 8.29 0.20
CA LEU A 100 -0.48 8.01 0.58
C LEU A 100 0.46 9.22 0.46
N LYS A 101 0.10 10.26 -0.31
CA LYS A 101 0.95 11.46 -0.50
C LYS A 101 1.24 12.23 0.79
N LYS A 102 0.40 12.08 1.83
CA LYS A 102 0.64 12.68 3.16
C LYS A 102 1.65 11.92 4.02
N LEU A 103 1.86 10.62 3.78
CA LEU A 103 2.81 9.81 4.56
C LEU A 103 4.28 10.00 4.14
N HIS A 104 4.50 10.44 2.90
CA HIS A 104 5.84 10.60 2.32
C HIS A 104 6.43 12.01 2.47
N LYS A 105 5.72 12.95 3.11
CA LYS A 105 6.28 14.28 3.35
C LYS A 105 7.32 14.19 4.46
N SER A 106 8.57 14.44 4.08
CA SER A 106 9.78 14.50 4.91
C SER A 106 9.83 15.65 5.92
N GLU A 107 8.67 16.22 6.27
CA GLU A 107 8.61 17.13 7.41
C GLU A 107 8.75 16.27 8.67
N GLU A 108 9.45 16.76 9.69
CA GLU A 108 9.47 16.08 10.99
C GLU A 108 8.01 15.94 11.47
N ILE A 109 7.47 14.73 11.36
CA ILE A 109 6.15 14.39 11.86
C ILE A 109 6.35 14.04 13.33
N ASP A 110 5.94 14.95 14.22
CA ASP A 110 5.83 14.65 15.64
C ASP A 110 4.76 13.58 15.89
N ASP A 111 4.82 12.93 17.06
CA ASP A 111 3.91 11.83 17.40
C ASP A 111 2.43 12.25 17.33
N GLU A 112 2.10 13.50 17.66
CA GLU A 112 0.73 14.02 17.63
C GLU A 112 0.19 14.16 16.18
N LYS A 113 1.01 14.71 15.27
CA LYS A 113 0.68 14.77 13.84
C LYS A 113 0.60 13.38 13.23
N LEU A 114 1.48 12.46 13.63
CA LEU A 114 1.46 11.08 13.15
C LEU A 114 0.14 10.40 13.54
N GLU A 115 -0.29 10.52 14.79
CA GLU A 115 -1.56 9.96 15.25
C GLU A 115 -2.78 10.61 14.58
N THR A 116 -2.72 11.92 14.31
CA THR A 116 -3.77 12.62 13.55
C THR A 116 -3.86 12.12 12.11
N LEU A 117 -2.72 11.97 11.43
CA LEU A 117 -2.64 11.44 10.07
C LEU A 117 -3.17 10.01 10.00
N LYS A 118 -2.80 9.16 10.96
CA LYS A 118 -3.31 7.78 11.07
C LYS A 118 -4.85 7.77 11.16
N LYS A 119 -5.45 8.59 12.04
CA LYS A 119 -6.92 8.70 12.17
C LYS A 119 -7.57 9.23 10.90
N GLU A 120 -6.99 10.25 10.28
CA GLU A 120 -7.48 10.78 9.00
C GLU A 120 -7.47 9.72 7.91
N MET A 121 -6.42 8.90 7.84
CA MET A 121 -6.35 7.78 6.89
C MET A 121 -7.42 6.73 7.18
N CYS A 122 -7.58 6.29 8.43
CA CYS A 122 -8.62 5.30 8.78
C CYS A 122 -10.03 5.76 8.39
N THR A 123 -10.30 7.06 8.49
CA THR A 123 -11.63 7.65 8.23
C THR A 123 -11.85 8.06 6.77
N ASN A 124 -10.82 8.56 6.08
CA ASN A 124 -10.94 9.22 4.78
C ASN A 124 -10.06 8.63 3.67
N ILE A 125 -9.55 7.39 3.81
CA ILE A 125 -8.75 6.74 2.76
C ILE A 125 -9.48 6.64 1.41
N PHE A 126 -10.81 6.67 1.40
CA PHE A 126 -11.65 6.69 0.18
C PHE A 126 -12.24 8.09 -0.09
N GLY A 127 -11.52 9.14 0.29
CA GLY A 127 -11.95 10.52 0.16
C GLY A 127 -12.90 10.96 1.26
N LYS A 128 -13.01 12.27 1.43
CA LYS A 128 -13.95 12.88 2.38
C LYS A 128 -15.38 12.44 2.02
N GLU A 129 -16.16 12.08 3.02
CA GLU A 129 -17.55 11.58 2.84
C GLU A 129 -17.64 10.38 1.88
N LYS A 130 -16.54 9.62 1.72
CA LYS A 130 -16.43 8.46 0.83
C LYS A 130 -16.68 8.83 -0.65
N CYS A 131 -16.36 10.05 -1.09
CA CYS A 131 -16.60 10.46 -2.46
C CYS A 131 -15.90 9.55 -3.50
N MET A 132 -14.71 9.00 -3.21
CA MET A 132 -14.03 8.09 -4.14
C MET A 132 -14.75 6.75 -4.28
N LYS A 133 -15.46 6.28 -3.24
CA LYS A 133 -16.29 5.09 -3.40
C LYS A 133 -17.28 5.28 -4.53
N LYS A 134 -17.96 6.43 -4.53
CA LYS A 134 -18.96 6.75 -5.54
C LYS A 134 -18.31 6.87 -6.92
N GLU A 135 -17.25 7.67 -7.04
CA GLU A 135 -16.60 7.89 -8.34
C GLU A 135 -16.01 6.59 -8.93
N ILE A 136 -15.42 5.72 -8.12
CA ILE A 136 -14.92 4.42 -8.59
C ILE A 136 -16.08 3.52 -9.08
N ILE A 137 -17.21 3.50 -8.36
CA ILE A 137 -18.37 2.70 -8.77
C ILE A 137 -18.95 3.25 -10.08
N ASP A 138 -19.11 4.58 -10.19
CA ASP A 138 -19.71 5.23 -11.34
C ASP A 138 -18.85 5.06 -12.61
N GLU A 139 -17.53 5.15 -12.49
CA GLU A 139 -16.61 5.09 -13.64
C GLU A 139 -16.12 3.67 -13.98
N CYS A 140 -16.01 2.81 -12.97
CA CYS A 140 -15.30 1.54 -13.08
C CYS A 140 -16.09 0.33 -12.56
N GLY A 141 -17.24 0.56 -11.93
CA GLY A 141 -18.10 -0.48 -11.41
C GLY A 141 -17.74 -0.99 -10.01
N GLU A 142 -18.68 -1.74 -9.44
CA GLU A 142 -18.60 -2.25 -8.06
C GLU A 142 -17.46 -3.26 -7.86
N GLU A 143 -17.09 -4.02 -8.89
CA GLU A 143 -15.96 -4.95 -8.84
C GLU A 143 -14.64 -4.22 -8.56
N LYS A 144 -14.35 -3.15 -9.32
CA LYS A 144 -13.13 -2.35 -9.15
C LYS A 144 -13.10 -1.65 -7.80
N TRP A 145 -14.25 -1.18 -7.32
CA TRP A 145 -14.39 -0.68 -5.96
C TRP A 145 -14.02 -1.74 -4.91
N ASN A 146 -14.57 -2.96 -5.02
CA ASN A 146 -14.32 -4.02 -4.05
C ASN A 146 -12.84 -4.44 -4.03
N GLY A 147 -12.18 -4.50 -5.20
CA GLY A 147 -10.75 -4.75 -5.29
C GLY A 147 -9.92 -3.65 -4.62
N ALA A 148 -10.18 -2.37 -4.97
CA ALA A 148 -9.48 -1.24 -4.35
C ALA A 148 -9.70 -1.21 -2.82
N LYS A 149 -10.94 -1.39 -2.37
CA LYS A 149 -11.29 -1.49 -0.93
C LYS A 149 -10.48 -2.57 -0.24
N LYS A 150 -10.43 -3.77 -0.80
CA LYS A 150 -9.69 -4.91 -0.25
C LYS A 150 -8.21 -4.58 -0.04
N HIS A 151 -7.55 -4.02 -1.07
CA HIS A 151 -6.12 -3.73 -1.02
C HIS A 151 -5.80 -2.60 -0.03
N PHE A 152 -6.54 -1.48 -0.05
CA PHE A 152 -6.32 -0.38 0.89
C PHE A 152 -6.62 -0.76 2.34
N VAL A 153 -7.67 -1.55 2.60
CA VAL A 153 -7.96 -2.05 3.95
C VAL A 153 -6.87 -2.99 4.46
N ALA A 154 -6.34 -3.87 3.60
CA ALA A 154 -5.21 -4.73 3.96
C ALA A 154 -3.98 -3.89 4.31
N LEU A 155 -3.65 -2.89 3.49
CA LEU A 155 -2.53 -1.98 3.76
C LEU A 155 -2.70 -1.28 5.11
N LEU A 156 -3.86 -0.65 5.35
CA LEU A 156 -4.13 0.02 6.62
C LEU A 156 -3.93 -0.89 7.83
N LYS A 157 -4.47 -2.12 7.82
CA LYS A 157 -4.31 -3.07 8.93
C LYS A 157 -2.85 -3.34 9.31
N THR A 158 -1.95 -3.28 8.33
CA THR A 158 -0.52 -3.54 8.53
C THR A 158 0.30 -2.27 8.81
N SER A 159 -0.16 -1.10 8.36
CA SER A 159 0.55 0.18 8.47
C SER A 159 0.11 1.05 9.64
N VAL A 160 -1.16 0.92 10.05
CA VAL A 160 -1.84 1.79 11.01
C VAL A 160 -2.74 0.91 11.88
N PRO A 161 -2.69 1.03 13.22
CA PRO A 161 -3.66 0.37 14.08
C PRO A 161 -5.03 1.08 13.97
N CYS A 162 -5.68 0.99 12.81
CA CYS A 162 -7.06 1.43 12.64
C CYS A 162 -7.96 0.46 13.40
N GLU A 163 -8.85 0.98 14.26
CA GLU A 163 -9.89 0.12 14.83
C GLU A 163 -10.81 -0.35 13.69
N LEU A 164 -10.94 -1.66 13.52
CA LEU A 164 -11.75 -2.27 12.44
C LEU A 164 -13.22 -1.81 12.45
N GLY A 165 -13.70 -1.27 13.59
CA GLY A 165 -15.00 -0.62 13.72
C GLY A 165 -15.14 0.69 12.93
N GLU A 166 -14.06 1.45 12.76
CA GLU A 166 -14.00 2.66 11.93
C GLU A 166 -13.92 2.32 10.43
N LEU A 167 -13.41 1.12 10.13
CA LEU A 167 -13.40 0.53 8.79
C LEU A 167 -14.71 -0.20 8.45
N LYS A 168 -15.77 -0.07 9.28
CA LYS A 168 -17.14 -0.48 8.91
C LYS A 168 -17.62 0.41 7.76
N MET A 169 -17.21 0.01 6.57
CA MET A 169 -17.48 0.60 5.27
C MET A 169 -18.64 -0.07 4.57
#